data_AF-A0A4Y2HIZ2-F1
#
_entry.id   AF-A0A4Y2HIZ2-F1
#
_cell.length_a   1.000
_cell.length_b   1.000
_cell.length_c   1.000
_cell.angle_alpha   90.00
_cell.angle_beta   90.00
_cell.angle_gamma   90.00
#
_symmetry.space_group_name_H-M   'P 1'
#
loop_
_entity.id
_entity.type
_entity.pdbx_description
1 polymer ?
#
loop_
_entity_poly.entity_id
_entity_poly.type
_entity_poly.pdbx_seq_one_letter_code
_entity_poly.pdbx_strand_id
1 'polypeptide(L)'
;MQTKSPRQWQKEEHQYVPFCSVVIERHLDEFENFLSDECNLELDNFYYGLLSKEKKWEDLWQVVKLCFIFSHGNASVERGFSVNKTMLVENLKEQSLVNQRRAYDGIKFLGGVENVSITKRMLLADRGVRHLYRADLVRKEYLDKKASKTQEKRKLKNELQQLYNQKKKFRLENIRKKLNLKKKCKFWRKRENPYCEDSN
;
A
#
# COMPACT_ATOMS: atom_id res chain seq x y z
N MET A 1 34.21 -22.92 0.23
CA MET A 1 33.65 -22.43 1.51
C MET A 1 34.08 -23.37 2.61
N GLN A 2 34.99 -22.96 3.49
CA GLN A 2 35.35 -23.74 4.67
C GLN A 2 34.22 -23.56 5.70
N THR A 3 33.51 -24.64 6.03
CA THR A 3 32.46 -24.63 7.04
C THR A 3 33.09 -24.58 8.42
N LYS A 4 32.78 -23.54 9.21
CA LYS A 4 33.22 -23.40 10.60
C LYS A 4 32.80 -24.61 11.44
N SER A 5 33.66 -25.03 12.36
CA SER A 5 33.39 -26.16 13.25
C SER A 5 32.29 -25.79 14.28
N PRO A 6 31.50 -26.76 14.78
CA PRO A 6 30.45 -26.53 15.79
C PRO A 6 30.90 -25.72 17.03
N ARG A 7 32.18 -25.78 17.39
CA ARG A 7 32.73 -25.03 18.54
C ARG A 7 32.86 -23.52 18.30
N GLN A 8 32.89 -23.07 17.06
CA GLN A 8 32.99 -21.64 16.72
C GLN A 8 31.64 -20.94 16.85
N TRP A 9 30.55 -21.62 16.47
CA TRP A 9 29.18 -21.12 16.62
C TRP A 9 28.79 -20.88 18.08
N GLN A 10 29.29 -21.74 18.99
CA GLN A 10 29.04 -21.59 20.43
C GLN A 10 29.66 -20.33 21.05
N LYS A 11 30.76 -19.81 20.48
CA LYS A 11 31.40 -18.57 20.99
C LYS A 11 30.63 -17.32 20.59
N GLU A 12 30.08 -17.33 19.38
CA GLU A 12 29.32 -16.22 18.80
C GLU A 12 27.94 -16.08 19.50
N GLU A 13 27.28 -17.20 19.80
CA GLU A 13 26.04 -17.24 20.59
C GLU A 13 26.23 -16.72 22.02
N HIS A 14 27.40 -16.99 22.62
CA HIS A 14 27.76 -16.51 23.95
C HIS A 14 27.95 -14.98 24.02
N GLN A 15 28.20 -14.29 22.91
CA GLN A 15 28.29 -12.82 22.86
C GLN A 15 26.94 -12.16 22.57
N TYR A 16 26.07 -12.81 21.79
CA TYR A 16 24.79 -12.22 21.40
C TYR A 16 23.86 -11.95 22.58
N VAL A 17 23.67 -12.93 23.48
CA VAL A 17 22.75 -12.78 24.63
C VAL A 17 23.18 -11.64 25.57
N PRO A 18 24.46 -11.56 25.99
CA PRO A 18 24.94 -10.41 26.77
C PRO A 18 24.84 -9.07 26.03
N PHE A 19 25.03 -9.06 24.70
CA PHE A 19 24.89 -7.84 23.91
C PHE A 19 23.46 -7.32 23.94
N CYS A 20 22.46 -8.20 23.80
CA CYS A 20 21.04 -7.81 23.91
C CYS A 20 20.72 -7.19 25.28
N SER A 21 21.26 -7.72 26.37
CA SER A 21 21.09 -7.13 27.70
C SER A 21 21.70 -5.72 27.77
N VAL A 22 22.90 -5.52 27.22
CA VAL A 22 23.55 -4.19 27.17
C VAL A 22 22.76 -3.20 26.32
N VAL A 23 22.19 -3.65 25.19
CA VAL A 23 21.34 -2.81 24.34
C VAL A 23 20.11 -2.35 25.10
N ILE A 24 19.42 -3.27 25.78
CA ILE A 24 18.21 -2.95 26.55
C ILE A 24 18.54 -1.97 27.70
N GLU A 25 19.67 -2.14 28.37
CA GLU A 25 20.04 -1.30 29.50
C GLU A 25 20.57 0.09 29.12
N ARG A 26 21.28 0.21 27.98
CA ARG A 26 22.10 1.40 27.69
C ARG A 26 21.85 2.07 26.35
N HIS A 27 21.34 1.33 25.37
CA HIS A 27 21.21 1.81 24.00
C HIS A 27 19.78 1.72 23.48
N LEU A 28 18.79 1.47 24.34
CA LEU A 28 17.38 1.32 23.93
C LEU A 28 16.89 2.56 23.17
N ASP A 29 17.17 3.76 23.70
CA ASP A 29 16.81 5.02 23.06
C ASP A 29 17.55 5.24 21.73
N GLU A 30 18.81 4.79 21.60
CA GLU A 30 19.55 4.86 20.34
C GLU A 30 18.95 3.94 19.29
N PHE A 31 18.46 2.76 19.68
CA PHE A 31 17.76 1.83 18.80
C PHE A 31 16.37 2.36 18.40
N GLU A 32 15.59 2.89 19.33
CA GLU A 32 14.30 3.55 19.04
C GLU A 32 14.49 4.75 18.11
N ASN A 33 15.50 5.58 18.36
CA ASN A 33 15.87 6.68 17.47
C ASN A 33 16.33 6.17 16.11
N PHE A 34 17.09 5.08 16.03
CA PHE A 34 17.49 4.47 14.75
C PHE A 34 16.30 3.94 13.95
N LEU A 35 15.28 3.41 14.64
CA LEU A 35 14.03 2.94 14.03
C LEU A 35 13.06 4.10 13.69
N SER A 36 13.30 5.30 14.22
CA SER A 36 12.51 6.49 13.93
C SER A 36 12.67 6.96 12.49
N ASP A 37 11.60 7.55 11.96
CA ASP A 37 11.53 8.10 10.60
C ASP A 37 12.46 9.29 10.35
N GLU A 38 13.06 9.86 11.40
CA GLU A 38 13.97 11.01 11.36
C GLU A 38 15.45 10.61 11.27
N CYS A 39 15.79 9.32 11.51
CA CYS A 39 17.17 8.87 11.50
C CYS A 39 17.70 8.62 10.08
N ASN A 40 18.85 9.22 9.78
CA ASN A 40 19.56 9.07 8.51
C ASN A 40 20.83 8.21 8.62
N LEU A 41 21.04 7.49 9.73
CA LEU A 41 22.19 6.60 9.85
C LEU A 41 22.02 5.36 8.98
N GLU A 42 23.09 4.98 8.29
CA GLU A 42 23.18 3.70 7.59
C GLU A 42 23.37 2.56 8.61
N LEU A 43 22.81 1.39 8.30
CA LEU A 43 22.76 0.22 9.18
C LEU A 43 24.16 -0.25 9.61
N ASP A 44 25.09 -0.27 8.66
CA ASP A 44 26.49 -0.62 8.87
C ASP A 44 27.22 0.37 9.78
N ASN A 45 27.01 1.67 9.57
CA ASN A 45 27.55 2.72 10.43
C ASN A 45 27.02 2.64 11.87
N PHE A 46 25.72 2.35 12.02
CA PHE A 46 25.10 2.18 13.34
C PHE A 46 25.72 1.01 14.12
N TYR A 47 25.76 -0.19 13.52
CA TYR A 47 26.34 -1.37 14.18
C TYR A 47 27.86 -1.29 14.33
N TYR A 48 28.57 -0.62 13.42
CA TYR A 48 29.98 -0.32 13.59
C TYR A 48 30.23 0.52 14.85
N GLY A 49 29.42 1.55 15.09
CA GLY A 49 29.52 2.41 16.26
C GLY A 49 29.35 1.68 17.59
N LEU A 50 28.57 0.59 17.61
CA LEU A 50 28.24 -0.21 18.78
C LEU A 50 29.21 -1.37 19.01
N LEU A 51 29.51 -2.14 17.96
CA LEU A 51 30.21 -3.41 18.07
C LEU A 51 31.72 -3.31 17.82
N SER A 52 32.20 -2.31 17.07
CA SER A 52 33.63 -2.22 16.72
C SER A 52 34.51 -1.71 17.86
N LYS A 53 33.93 -1.01 18.84
CA LYS A 53 34.66 -0.31 19.90
C LYS A 53 35.14 -1.23 21.02
N GLU A 54 34.39 -2.29 21.30
CA GLU A 54 34.70 -3.18 22.41
C GLU A 54 35.15 -4.55 21.91
N LYS A 55 36.36 -4.96 22.32
CA LYS A 55 36.95 -6.26 21.93
C LYS A 55 36.10 -7.46 22.37
N LYS A 56 35.27 -7.29 23.40
CA LYS A 56 34.36 -8.35 23.89
C LYS A 56 33.27 -8.74 22.88
N TRP A 57 33.02 -7.91 21.87
CA TRP A 57 32.03 -8.14 20.81
C TRP A 57 32.67 -8.50 19.47
N GLU A 58 33.97 -8.81 19.43
CA GLU A 58 34.69 -8.97 18.17
C GLU A 58 34.14 -10.14 17.33
N ASP A 59 33.78 -11.27 17.96
CA ASP A 59 33.22 -12.42 17.24
C ASP A 59 31.82 -12.10 16.70
N LEU A 60 30.98 -11.45 17.51
CA LEU A 60 29.65 -10.99 17.10
C LEU A 60 29.75 -9.98 15.94
N TRP A 61 30.72 -9.07 15.99
CA TRP A 61 30.96 -8.11 14.91
C TRP A 61 31.34 -8.80 13.60
N GLN A 62 32.15 -9.86 13.65
CA GLN A 62 32.47 -10.65 12.45
C GLN A 62 31.24 -11.34 11.86
N VAL A 63 30.32 -11.84 12.70
CA VAL A 63 29.04 -12.39 12.24
C VAL A 63 28.19 -11.32 11.56
N VAL A 64 28.07 -10.14 12.16
CA VAL A 64 27.30 -9.03 11.58
C VAL A 64 27.89 -8.58 10.23
N LYS A 65 29.22 -8.49 10.11
CA LYS A 65 29.87 -8.25 8.80
C LYS A 65 29.53 -9.32 7.78
N LEU A 66 29.56 -10.59 8.18
CA LEU A 66 29.18 -11.69 7.31
C LEU A 66 27.72 -11.56 6.87
N CYS A 67 26.79 -11.19 7.75
CA CYS A 67 25.39 -10.93 7.40
C CYS A 67 25.22 -9.79 6.39
N PHE A 68 25.97 -8.69 6.54
CA PHE A 68 25.96 -7.59 5.59
C PHE A 68 26.49 -8.02 4.21
N ILE A 69 27.53 -8.86 4.15
CA ILE A 69 28.11 -9.33 2.89
C ILE A 69 27.25 -10.44 2.24
N PHE A 70 26.70 -11.37 3.03
CA PHE A 70 25.89 -12.49 2.54
C PHE A 70 24.60 -12.04 1.86
N SER A 71 24.01 -10.94 2.34
CA SER A 71 22.80 -10.35 1.75
C SER A 71 22.99 -9.97 0.27
N HIS A 72 24.23 -9.71 -0.17
CA HIS A 72 24.54 -9.45 -1.57
C HIS A 72 24.69 -10.74 -2.41
N GLY A 73 25.05 -11.88 -1.80
CA GLY A 73 25.28 -13.16 -2.50
C GLY A 73 24.01 -13.87 -2.95
N ASN A 74 22.93 -13.80 -2.17
CA ASN A 74 21.63 -14.40 -2.54
C ASN A 74 20.78 -13.50 -3.46
N ALA A 75 21.02 -12.19 -3.47
CA ALA A 75 20.29 -11.25 -4.32
C ALA A 75 20.50 -11.46 -5.84
N SER A 76 21.58 -12.17 -6.22
CA SER A 76 21.86 -12.51 -7.63
C SER A 76 21.27 -13.86 -8.05
N VAL A 77 21.12 -14.82 -7.13
CA VAL A 77 20.63 -16.18 -7.43
C VAL A 77 19.09 -16.23 -7.35
N GLU A 78 18.47 -15.49 -6.44
CA GLU A 78 16.99 -15.35 -6.39
C GLU A 78 16.41 -14.50 -7.53
N ARG A 79 17.24 -13.70 -8.23
CA ARG A 79 16.84 -12.99 -9.45
C ARG A 79 16.40 -13.96 -10.56
N GLY A 80 16.95 -15.17 -10.61
CA GLY A 80 16.64 -16.18 -11.63
C GLY A 80 15.41 -17.06 -11.32
N PHE A 81 15.03 -17.20 -10.04
CA PHE A 81 13.87 -18.02 -9.64
C PHE A 81 12.54 -17.29 -9.68
N SER A 82 12.55 -15.98 -9.94
CA SER A 82 11.34 -15.19 -10.10
C SER A 82 11.05 -14.93 -11.58
N VAL A 83 10.78 -16.00 -12.33
CA VAL A 83 10.23 -15.91 -13.71
C VAL A 83 8.93 -15.07 -13.71
N ASN A 84 8.24 -14.97 -12.57
CA ASN A 84 7.06 -14.10 -12.40
C ASN A 84 7.37 -12.61 -12.13
N LYS A 85 8.63 -12.22 -11.86
CA LYS A 85 9.06 -10.82 -11.64
C LYS A 85 9.72 -10.20 -12.87
N THR A 86 9.99 -11.00 -13.91
CA THR A 86 10.40 -10.52 -15.23
C THR A 86 9.33 -9.66 -15.93
N MET A 87 8.07 -9.73 -15.48
CA MET A 87 7.03 -8.76 -15.87
C MET A 87 7.09 -7.51 -15.00
N LEU A 88 8.21 -6.77 -15.06
CA LEU A 88 8.29 -5.39 -14.56
C LEU A 88 7.18 -4.51 -15.16
N VAL A 89 6.67 -4.86 -16.34
CA VAL A 89 5.60 -4.17 -17.05
C VAL A 89 4.23 -4.30 -16.35
N GLU A 90 3.94 -5.42 -15.66
CA GLU A 90 2.62 -5.62 -15.03
C GLU A 90 2.52 -5.08 -13.60
N ASN A 91 3.62 -5.05 -12.84
CA ASN A 91 3.60 -4.60 -11.44
C ASN A 91 3.95 -3.12 -11.24
N LEU A 92 4.35 -2.40 -12.28
CA LEU A 92 4.64 -0.97 -12.21
C LEU A 92 3.43 -0.14 -12.60
N LYS A 93 3.17 0.92 -11.83
CA LYS A 93 2.21 1.95 -12.24
C LYS A 93 2.70 2.61 -13.54
N GLU A 94 1.78 2.99 -14.42
CA GLU A 94 2.07 3.65 -15.70
C GLU A 94 3.08 4.81 -15.55
N GLN A 95 2.91 5.65 -14.54
CA GLN A 95 3.82 6.77 -14.25
C GLN A 95 5.26 6.31 -13.98
N SER A 96 5.45 5.18 -13.30
CA SER A 96 6.77 4.62 -13.06
C SER A 96 7.42 4.15 -14.36
N LEU A 97 6.64 3.53 -15.25
CA LEU A 97 7.13 3.09 -16.58
C LEU A 97 7.51 4.28 -17.46
N VAL A 98 6.69 5.33 -17.49
CA VAL A 98 6.98 6.56 -18.23
C VAL A 98 8.28 7.21 -17.74
N ASN A 99 8.46 7.31 -16.42
CA ASN A 99 9.67 7.90 -15.84
C ASN A 99 10.93 7.07 -16.11
N GLN A 100 10.84 5.73 -16.03
CA GLN A 100 11.95 4.85 -16.38
C GLN A 100 12.34 5.01 -17.85
N ARG A 101 11.35 5.05 -18.75
CA ARG A 101 11.60 5.23 -20.18
C ARG A 101 12.25 6.58 -20.47
N ARG A 102 11.79 7.65 -19.81
CA ARG A 102 12.39 8.98 -19.93
C ARG A 102 13.85 9.01 -19.50
N ALA A 103 14.20 8.32 -18.41
CA ALA A 103 15.59 8.19 -17.96
C ALA A 103 16.43 7.40 -18.97
N TYR A 104 15.92 6.26 -19.44
CA TYR A 104 16.59 5.42 -20.43
C TYR A 104 16.85 6.18 -21.74
N ASP A 105 15.82 6.85 -22.29
CA ASP A 105 15.93 7.61 -23.54
C ASP A 105 16.95 8.75 -23.41
N GLY A 106 16.99 9.43 -22.25
CA GLY A 106 17.98 10.47 -21.96
C GLY A 106 19.41 9.94 -21.93
N ILE A 107 19.65 8.79 -21.27
CA ILE A 107 20.98 8.15 -21.21
C ILE A 107 21.39 7.66 -22.61
N LYS A 108 20.46 7.07 -23.35
CA LYS A 108 20.70 6.57 -24.71
C LYS A 108 21.05 7.71 -25.66
N PHE A 109 20.36 8.85 -25.56
CA PHE A 109 20.66 10.05 -26.33
C PHE A 109 22.09 10.58 -26.07
N LEU A 110 22.58 10.46 -24.83
CA LEU A 110 23.95 10.83 -24.46
C LEU A 110 25.01 9.81 -24.91
N GLY A 111 24.62 8.69 -25.55
CA GLY A 111 25.56 7.68 -26.04
C GLY A 111 26.01 6.67 -24.97
N GLY A 112 25.32 6.61 -23.83
CA GLY A 112 25.61 5.65 -22.77
C GLY A 112 25.80 6.31 -21.40
N VAL A 113 25.88 5.47 -20.36
CA VAL A 113 25.99 5.90 -18.96
C VAL A 113 27.29 6.65 -18.69
N GLU A 114 28.36 6.30 -19.40
CA GLU A 114 29.69 6.88 -19.24
C GLU A 114 29.75 8.37 -19.64
N ASN A 115 28.85 8.78 -20.53
CA ASN A 115 28.76 10.16 -21.04
C ASN A 115 27.83 11.05 -20.18
N VAL A 116 27.23 10.50 -19.11
CA VAL A 116 26.31 11.25 -18.25
C VAL A 116 27.12 11.97 -17.16
N SER A 117 27.30 13.28 -17.33
CA SER A 117 27.96 14.11 -16.30
C SER A 117 27.05 14.29 -15.07
N ILE A 118 27.48 13.82 -13.91
CA ILE A 118 26.75 14.01 -12.65
C ILE A 118 26.83 15.47 -12.21
N THR A 119 25.71 16.18 -12.33
CA THR A 119 25.64 17.61 -11.98
C THR A 119 25.20 17.80 -10.53
N LYS A 120 25.66 18.87 -9.85
CA LYS A 120 25.21 19.23 -8.48
C LYS A 120 23.68 19.27 -8.33
N ARG A 121 22.96 19.70 -9.36
CA ARG A 121 21.49 19.71 -9.37
C ARG A 121 20.87 18.32 -9.26
N MET A 122 21.49 17.29 -9.85
CA MET A 122 21.02 15.91 -9.75
C MET A 122 21.18 15.39 -8.32
N LEU A 123 22.32 15.67 -7.70
CA LEU A 123 22.58 15.31 -6.30
C LEU A 123 21.62 16.00 -5.33
N LEU A 124 21.33 17.29 -5.56
CA LEU A 124 20.35 18.03 -4.76
C LEU A 124 18.93 17.51 -4.95
N ALA A 125 18.55 17.13 -6.18
CA ALA A 125 17.26 16.53 -6.46
C ALA A 125 17.13 15.17 -5.75
N ASP A 126 18.16 14.33 -5.80
CA ASP A 126 18.19 12.99 -5.20
C ASP A 126 18.04 13.02 -3.68
N ARG A 127 18.73 13.95 -2.99
CA ARG A 127 18.64 14.13 -1.53
C ARG A 127 17.21 14.27 -1.00
N GLY A 128 16.30 14.87 -1.78
CA GLY A 128 14.92 15.09 -1.39
C GLY A 128 13.93 14.00 -1.81
N VAL A 129 14.36 13.01 -2.61
CA VAL A 129 13.44 12.05 -3.25
C VAL A 129 12.66 11.23 -2.24
N ARG A 130 13.31 10.78 -1.15
CA ARG A 130 12.65 9.99 -0.10
C ARG A 130 11.51 10.78 0.56
N HIS A 131 11.74 12.05 0.86
CA HIS A 131 10.71 12.93 1.44
C HIS A 131 9.56 13.16 0.46
N LEU A 132 9.87 13.46 -0.80
CA LEU A 132 8.87 13.64 -1.86
C LEU A 132 8.01 12.38 -2.05
N TYR A 133 8.63 11.20 -2.06
CA TYR A 133 7.94 9.93 -2.17
C TYR A 133 6.95 9.70 -1.02
N ARG A 134 7.40 9.94 0.23
CA ARG A 134 6.54 9.84 1.41
C ARG A 134 5.36 10.82 1.34
N ALA A 135 5.62 12.08 0.99
CA ALA A 135 4.57 13.08 0.83
C ALA A 135 3.53 12.68 -0.24
N ASP A 136 3.98 12.08 -1.34
CA ASP A 136 3.10 11.57 -2.41
C ASP A 136 2.27 10.36 -1.98
N LEU A 137 2.80 9.48 -1.12
CA LEU A 137 2.03 8.38 -0.53
C LEU A 137 0.89 8.92 0.34
N VAL A 138 1.19 9.84 1.26
CA VAL A 138 0.19 10.47 2.14
C VAL A 138 -0.89 11.17 1.31
N ARG A 139 -0.48 11.89 0.26
CA ARG A 139 -1.41 12.55 -0.67
C ARG A 139 -2.34 11.55 -1.36
N LYS A 140 -1.82 10.42 -1.85
CA LYS A 140 -2.61 9.36 -2.48
C LYS A 140 -3.63 8.77 -1.52
N GLU A 141 -3.22 8.43 -0.31
CA GLU A 141 -4.15 7.91 0.71
C GLU A 141 -5.30 8.89 1.01
N TYR A 142 -5.00 10.19 1.11
CA TYR A 142 -6.03 11.21 1.31
C TYR A 142 -7.02 11.26 0.13
N LEU A 143 -6.51 11.21 -1.10
CA LEU A 143 -7.33 11.24 -2.31
C LEU A 143 -8.22 10.00 -2.42
N ASP A 144 -7.68 8.81 -2.12
CA ASP A 144 -8.41 7.54 -2.14
C ASP A 144 -9.54 7.54 -1.11
N LYS A 145 -9.26 8.01 0.12
CA LYS A 145 -10.29 8.18 1.17
C LYS A 145 -11.39 9.15 0.73
N LYS A 146 -11.03 10.25 0.06
CA LYS A 146 -12.00 11.23 -0.45
C LYS A 146 -12.85 10.66 -1.60
N ALA A 147 -12.23 9.88 -2.49
CA ALA A 147 -12.92 9.19 -3.58
C ALA A 147 -13.92 8.16 -3.06
N SER A 148 -13.53 7.33 -2.08
CA SER A 148 -14.43 6.35 -1.45
C SER A 148 -15.65 7.01 -0.83
N LYS A 149 -15.45 8.05 -0.01
CA LYS A 149 -16.56 8.82 0.60
C LYS A 149 -17.49 9.43 -0.46
N THR A 150 -16.95 9.89 -1.59
CA THR A 150 -17.74 10.46 -2.67
C THR A 150 -18.56 9.38 -3.38
N GLN A 151 -17.98 8.19 -3.59
CA GLN A 151 -18.67 7.05 -4.18
C GLN A 151 -19.79 6.52 -3.27
N GLU A 152 -19.54 6.40 -1.97
CA GLU A 152 -20.55 6.02 -0.97
C GLU A 152 -21.74 6.98 -0.97
N LYS A 153 -21.48 8.30 -0.96
CA LYS A 153 -22.54 9.32 -1.06
C LYS A 153 -23.37 9.18 -2.33
N ARG A 154 -22.73 8.86 -3.47
CA ARG A 154 -23.44 8.61 -4.74
C ARG A 154 -24.31 7.35 -4.66
N LYS A 155 -23.79 6.26 -4.09
CA LYS A 155 -24.56 5.01 -3.89
C LYS A 155 -25.79 5.26 -3.01
N LEU A 156 -25.61 5.92 -1.87
CA LEU A 156 -26.70 6.23 -0.94
C LEU A 156 -27.78 7.11 -1.60
N LYS A 157 -27.36 8.10 -2.40
CA LYS A 157 -28.30 8.96 -3.14
C LYS A 157 -29.11 8.16 -4.17
N ASN A 158 -28.48 7.23 -4.87
CA ASN A 158 -29.15 6.36 -5.83
C ASN A 158 -30.16 5.43 -5.14
N GLU A 159 -29.79 4.84 -3.99
CA GLU A 159 -30.68 3.99 -3.18
C GLU A 159 -31.90 4.77 -2.68
N LEU A 160 -31.71 5.97 -2.15
CA LEU A 160 -32.81 6.84 -1.72
C LEU A 160 -33.77 7.15 -2.87
N GLN A 161 -33.24 7.45 -4.06
CA GLN A 161 -34.06 7.71 -5.24
C GLN A 161 -34.84 6.47 -5.69
N GLN A 162 -34.22 5.28 -5.64
CA GLN A 162 -34.88 4.02 -5.93
C GLN A 162 -36.03 3.74 -4.96
N LEU A 163 -35.80 3.90 -3.65
CA LEU A 163 -36.83 3.73 -2.62
C LEU A 163 -38.01 4.70 -2.82
N TYR A 164 -37.72 5.96 -3.14
CA TYR A 164 -38.76 6.95 -3.42
C TYR A 164 -39.64 6.54 -4.62
N ASN A 165 -38.99 6.06 -5.70
CA ASN A 165 -39.68 5.56 -6.89
C ASN A 165 -40.52 4.30 -6.60
N GLN A 166 -40.01 3.36 -5.81
CA GLN A 166 -40.76 2.19 -5.36
C GLN A 166 -41.99 2.58 -4.54
N LYS A 167 -41.83 3.48 -3.56
CA LYS A 167 -42.94 4.01 -2.76
C LYS A 167 -44.00 4.72 -3.61
N LYS A 168 -43.59 5.41 -4.68
CA LYS A 168 -44.52 6.04 -5.64
C LYS A 168 -45.28 4.98 -6.44
N LYS A 169 -44.59 3.96 -6.97
CA LYS A 169 -45.21 2.85 -7.72
C LYS A 169 -46.26 2.12 -6.87
N PHE A 170 -45.90 1.75 -5.63
CA PHE A 170 -46.83 1.05 -4.73
C PHE A 170 -48.08 1.88 -4.42
N ARG A 171 -47.93 3.19 -4.21
CA ARG A 171 -49.07 4.11 -4.02
C ARG A 171 -50.01 4.12 -5.23
N LEU A 172 -49.46 4.25 -6.44
CA LEU A 172 -50.26 4.23 -7.67
C LEU A 172 -50.98 2.90 -7.87
N GLU A 173 -50.31 1.79 -7.57
CA GLU A 173 -50.89 0.46 -7.68
C GLU A 173 -52.05 0.25 -6.69
N ASN A 174 -51.91 0.72 -5.45
CA ASN A 174 -52.99 0.70 -4.46
C ASN A 174 -54.19 1.55 -4.87
N ILE A 175 -53.96 2.74 -5.44
CA ILE A 175 -55.04 3.57 -6.00
C ILE A 175 -55.74 2.82 -7.14
N ARG A 176 -54.99 2.20 -8.05
CA ARG A 176 -55.54 1.40 -9.16
C ARG A 176 -56.38 0.23 -8.66
N LYS A 177 -55.91 -0.51 -7.65
CA LYS A 177 -56.65 -1.61 -7.01
C LYS A 177 -57.96 -1.10 -6.39
N LYS A 178 -57.93 0.01 -5.64
CA LYS A 178 -59.13 0.64 -5.05
C LYS A 178 -60.14 1.07 -6.13
N LEU A 179 -59.68 1.69 -7.22
CA LEU A 179 -60.55 2.08 -8.34
C LEU A 179 -61.18 0.86 -9.01
N ASN A 180 -60.41 -0.23 -9.22
CA ASN A 180 -60.93 -1.47 -9.78
C ASN A 180 -61.97 -2.13 -8.88
N LEU A 181 -61.74 -2.15 -7.55
CA LEU A 181 -62.73 -2.59 -6.57
C LEU A 181 -64.00 -1.74 -6.65
N LYS A 182 -63.89 -0.41 -6.66
CA LYS A 182 -65.04 0.50 -6.77
C LYS A 182 -65.84 0.27 -8.06
N LYS A 183 -65.15 0.05 -9.20
CA LYS A 183 -65.77 -0.32 -10.47
C LYS A 183 -66.51 -1.65 -10.39
N LYS A 184 -65.89 -2.69 -9.80
CA LYS A 184 -66.53 -4.00 -9.57
C LYS A 184 -67.78 -3.85 -8.69
N CYS A 185 -67.70 -3.14 -7.57
CA CYS A 185 -68.86 -2.89 -6.70
C CYS A 185 -70.00 -2.18 -7.45
N LYS A 186 -69.68 -1.17 -8.28
CA LYS A 186 -70.69 -0.48 -9.11
C LYS A 186 -71.32 -1.41 -10.14
N PHE A 187 -70.53 -2.29 -10.76
CA PHE A 187 -71.01 -3.31 -11.70
C PHE A 187 -71.98 -4.30 -11.03
N TRP A 188 -71.60 -4.87 -9.88
CA TRP A 188 -72.47 -5.79 -9.14
C TRP A 188 -73.77 -5.12 -8.68
N ARG A 189 -73.70 -3.86 -8.19
CA ARG A 189 -74.88 -3.08 -7.79
C ARG A 189 -75.86 -2.84 -8.95
N LYS A 190 -75.37 -2.59 -10.17
CA LYS A 190 -76.21 -2.47 -11.39
C LYS A 190 -76.82 -3.81 -11.82
N ARG A 191 -76.19 -4.93 -11.48
CA ARG A 191 -76.68 -6.28 -11.83
C ARG A 191 -77.75 -6.77 -10.86
N GLU A 192 -77.66 -6.40 -9.59
CA GLU A 192 -78.65 -6.71 -8.55
C GLU A 192 -79.91 -5.81 -8.62
N ASN A 193 -79.81 -4.60 -9.19
CA ASN A 193 -80.96 -3.73 -9.43
C ASN A 193 -80.94 -3.14 -10.86
N PRO A 194 -81.45 -3.88 -11.87
CA PRO A 194 -81.38 -3.48 -13.27
C PRO A 194 -82.40 -2.40 -13.69
N TYR A 195 -83.33 -1.99 -12.81
CA TYR A 195 -84.47 -1.13 -13.18
C TYR A 195 -84.47 0.28 -12.56
N CYS A 196 -83.38 0.70 -11.91
CA CYS A 196 -83.23 2.13 -11.62
C CYS A 196 -82.48 2.79 -12.78
N GLU A 197 -83.21 3.03 -13.86
CA GLU A 197 -82.87 4.09 -14.81
C GLU A 197 -82.98 5.45 -14.13
N ASP A 198 -82.15 6.37 -14.60
CA ASP A 198 -81.93 7.71 -14.06
C ASP A 198 -83.24 8.53 -14.04
N SER A 199 -83.81 8.74 -12.86
CA SER A 199 -84.72 9.85 -12.59
C SER A 199 -83.89 11.06 -12.16
N ASN A 200 -83.55 11.91 -13.14
CA ASN A 200 -83.05 13.30 -13.08
C ASN A 200 -82.08 13.69 -11.96
#